data_AF-A0A7W1F440-F1
#
_entry.id   AF-A0A7W1F440-F1
#
_cell.length_a   1.000
_cell.length_b   1.000
_cell.length_c   1.000
_cell.angle_alpha   90.00
_cell.angle_beta   90.00
_cell.angle_gamma   90.00
#
_symmetry.space_group_name_H-M   'P 1'
#
loop_
_entity.id
_entity.type
_entity.pdbx_description
1 polymer ?
#
loop_
_entity_poly.entity_id
_entity_poly.type
_entity_poly.pdbx_seq_one_letter_code
_entity_poly.pdbx_strand_id
1 'polypeptide(L)'
;MADSVPDAPADQLLTAFLKVHARGDVPGAVLYARGEALHRRLASTPPDSADWGRFLVALGELAAEGLQDDRAASRWFLAALESVRQHGDSEVGTTAGYDQGVLHERRGNPQRAAAAYHA
;
A
#
# COMPACT_ATOMS: atom_id res chain seq x y z
N MET A 1 9.34 -18.57 -13.10
CA MET A 1 8.43 -18.14 -14.18
C MET A 1 7.88 -16.79 -13.76
N ALA A 2 8.18 -15.72 -14.51
CA ALA A 2 7.69 -14.38 -14.19
C ALA A 2 6.19 -14.33 -14.51
N ASP A 3 5.37 -14.25 -13.46
CA ASP A 3 3.93 -14.05 -13.56
C ASP A 3 3.72 -12.69 -14.25
N SER A 4 3.40 -12.72 -15.55
CA SER A 4 3.26 -11.50 -16.36
C SER A 4 1.97 -10.81 -15.94
N VAL A 5 2.05 -9.52 -15.57
CA VAL A 5 0.87 -8.75 -15.17
C VAL A 5 -0.13 -8.75 -16.34
N PRO A 6 -1.39 -9.17 -16.15
CA PRO A 6 -2.34 -9.33 -17.24
C PRO A 6 -2.60 -8.02 -17.98
N ASP A 7 -2.79 -8.08 -19.30
CA ASP A 7 -3.06 -6.88 -20.11
C ASP A 7 -4.54 -6.45 -19.95
N ALA A 8 -4.80 -5.68 -18.89
CA ALA A 8 -6.11 -5.16 -18.52
C ALA A 8 -5.97 -3.68 -18.12
N PRO A 9 -7.06 -2.88 -18.15
CA PRO A 9 -7.03 -1.49 -17.72
C PRO A 9 -6.64 -1.39 -16.23
N ALA A 10 -5.97 -0.30 -15.87
CA ALA A 10 -5.35 -0.14 -14.56
C ALA A 10 -6.35 -0.31 -13.40
N ASP A 11 -7.55 0.27 -13.50
CA ASP A 11 -8.57 0.14 -12.46
C ASP A 11 -9.00 -1.31 -12.24
N GLN A 12 -9.13 -2.11 -13.31
CA GLN A 12 -9.45 -3.54 -13.16
C GLN A 12 -8.33 -4.31 -12.49
N LEU A 13 -7.07 -3.99 -12.79
CA LEU A 13 -5.92 -4.61 -12.15
C LEU A 13 -5.86 -4.27 -10.65
N LEU A 14 -6.10 -3.01 -10.30
CA LEU A 14 -6.13 -2.55 -8.90
C LEU A 14 -7.28 -3.18 -8.14
N THR A 15 -8.51 -3.13 -8.67
CA THR A 15 -9.69 -3.76 -8.06
C THR A 15 -9.47 -5.27 -7.87
N ALA A 16 -8.88 -5.97 -8.86
CA ALA A 16 -8.61 -7.40 -8.75
C ALA A 16 -7.58 -7.69 -7.66
N PHE A 17 -6.50 -6.91 -7.60
CA PHE A 17 -5.49 -7.03 -6.54
C PHE A 17 -6.10 -6.82 -5.16
N LEU A 18 -6.87 -5.74 -4.97
CA LEU A 18 -7.51 -5.41 -3.70
C LEU A 18 -8.48 -6.50 -3.23
N LYS A 19 -9.22 -7.13 -4.16
CA LYS A 19 -10.07 -8.29 -3.83
C LYS A 19 -9.27 -9.50 -3.36
N VAL A 20 -8.11 -9.77 -3.96
CA VAL A 20 -7.24 -10.87 -3.53
C VAL A 20 -6.62 -10.56 -2.17
N HIS A 21 -6.18 -9.33 -1.96
CA HIS A 21 -5.65 -8.86 -0.68
C HIS A 21 -6.69 -9.02 0.45
N ALA A 22 -7.91 -8.53 0.24
CA ALA A 22 -8.98 -8.58 1.24
C ALA A 22 -9.40 -10.00 1.65
N ARG A 23 -9.19 -11.00 0.79
CA ARG A 23 -9.49 -12.40 1.13
C ARG A 23 -8.44 -13.03 2.04
N GLY A 24 -7.18 -12.59 1.95
CA GLY A 24 -6.08 -13.15 2.74
C GLY A 24 -5.66 -14.58 2.34
N ASP A 25 -6.19 -15.12 1.24
CA ASP A 25 -5.97 -16.52 0.83
C ASP A 25 -4.61 -16.77 0.17
N VAL A 26 -3.87 -15.70 -0.18
CA VAL A 26 -2.57 -15.78 -0.86
C VAL A 26 -1.47 -15.42 0.14
N PRO A 27 -0.36 -16.19 0.20
CA PRO A 27 0.77 -15.85 1.07
C PRO A 27 1.25 -14.41 0.83
N GLY A 28 1.42 -13.65 1.91
CA GLY A 28 1.71 -12.21 1.84
C GLY A 28 2.93 -11.87 0.99
N ALA A 29 4.02 -12.64 1.10
CA ALA A 29 5.23 -12.44 0.27
C ALA A 29 4.97 -12.61 -1.24
N VAL A 30 4.10 -13.56 -1.62
CA VAL A 30 3.74 -13.77 -3.04
C VAL A 30 2.88 -12.62 -3.54
N LEU A 31 1.90 -12.20 -2.73
CA LEU A 31 1.02 -11.09 -3.11
C LEU A 31 1.78 -9.77 -3.18
N TYR A 32 2.72 -9.54 -2.25
CA TYR A 32 3.61 -8.40 -2.25
C TYR A 32 4.44 -8.32 -3.55
N ALA A 33 5.10 -9.41 -3.95
CA ALA A 33 5.89 -9.43 -5.19
C ALA A 33 5.04 -9.13 -6.44
N ARG A 34 3.81 -9.65 -6.49
CA ARG A 34 2.84 -9.34 -7.56
C ARG A 34 2.43 -7.86 -7.55
N GLY A 35 2.16 -7.32 -6.36
CA GLY A 35 1.82 -5.93 -6.18
C GLY A 35 2.97 -5.00 -6.58
N GLU A 36 4.22 -5.28 -6.21
CA GLU A 36 5.37 -4.48 -6.66
C GLU A 36 5.53 -4.48 -8.19
N ALA A 37 5.26 -5.61 -8.85
CA ALA A 37 5.25 -5.69 -10.31
C ALA A 37 4.14 -4.82 -10.92
N LEU A 38 2.94 -4.85 -10.33
CA LEU A 38 1.82 -4.01 -10.74
C LEU A 38 2.13 -2.52 -10.53
N HIS A 39 2.70 -2.15 -9.37
CA HIS A 39 3.13 -0.78 -9.08
C HIS A 39 4.15 -0.30 -10.11
N ARG A 40 5.21 -1.06 -10.39
CA ARG A 40 6.21 -0.68 -11.40
C ARG A 40 5.62 -0.43 -12.77
N ARG A 41 4.60 -1.19 -13.17
CA ARG A 41 3.91 -1.01 -14.45
C ARG A 41 3.07 0.28 -14.47
N LEU A 42 2.39 0.58 -13.36
CA LEU A 42 1.44 1.70 -13.29
C LEU A 42 2.10 3.01 -12.88
N ALA A 43 3.26 2.98 -12.22
CA ALA A 43 3.90 4.16 -11.65
C ALA A 43 4.35 5.21 -12.68
N SER A 44 4.55 4.84 -13.96
CA SER A 44 4.84 5.83 -15.01
C SER A 44 3.63 6.70 -15.35
N THR A 45 2.42 6.16 -15.16
CA THR A 45 1.15 6.88 -15.33
C THR A 45 0.20 6.42 -14.22
N PRO A 46 0.38 6.92 -12.98
CA PRO A 46 -0.42 6.51 -11.85
C PRO A 46 -1.91 6.67 -12.16
N PRO A 47 -2.75 5.68 -11.87
CA PRO A 47 -4.19 5.80 -12.07
C PRO A 47 -4.76 6.93 -11.22
N ASP A 48 -5.57 7.79 -11.85
CA ASP A 48 -6.32 8.86 -11.20
C ASP A 48 -7.58 8.28 -10.55
N SER A 49 -7.37 7.38 -9.58
CA SER A 49 -8.44 6.70 -8.86
C SER A 49 -8.09 6.45 -7.41
N ALA A 50 -9.11 6.45 -6.55
CA ALA A 50 -8.98 6.12 -5.13
C ALA A 50 -8.37 4.73 -4.89
N ASP A 51 -8.61 3.79 -5.82
CA ASP A 51 -8.05 2.44 -5.78
C ASP A 51 -6.52 2.44 -5.82
N TRP A 52 -5.88 3.47 -6.41
CA TRP A 52 -4.43 3.62 -6.35
C TRP A 52 -3.92 3.81 -4.93
N GLY A 53 -4.57 4.69 -4.15
CA GLY A 53 -4.22 4.92 -2.75
C GLY A 53 -4.43 3.68 -1.88
N ARG A 54 -5.58 3.01 -2.04
CA ARG A 54 -5.89 1.75 -1.34
C ARG A 54 -4.89 0.64 -1.68
N PHE A 55 -4.47 0.56 -2.94
CA PHE A 55 -3.46 -0.40 -3.38
C PHE A 55 -2.10 -0.15 -2.71
N LEU A 56 -1.69 1.12 -2.56
CA LEU A 56 -0.46 1.47 -1.86
C LEU A 56 -0.53 1.12 -0.37
N VAL A 57 -1.67 1.32 0.29
CA VAL A 57 -1.90 0.87 1.68
C VAL A 57 -1.72 -0.65 1.79
N ALA A 58 -2.36 -1.43 0.91
CA ALA A 58 -2.24 -2.88 0.91
C ALA A 58 -0.79 -3.37 0.73
N LEU A 59 0.02 -2.70 -0.10
CA LEU A 59 1.46 -2.99 -0.20
C LEU A 59 2.20 -2.72 1.12
N GLY A 60 1.81 -1.67 1.83
CA GLY A 60 2.34 -1.33 3.14
C GLY A 60 2.05 -2.40 4.19
N GLU A 61 0.79 -2.84 4.28
CA GLU A 61 0.34 -3.90 5.18
C GLU A 61 1.06 -5.22 4.88
N LEU A 62 1.13 -5.62 3.60
CA LEU A 62 1.84 -6.83 3.17
C LEU A 62 3.34 -6.78 3.53
N ALA A 63 3.99 -5.63 3.39
CA ALA A 63 5.37 -5.46 3.80
C ALA A 63 5.55 -5.56 5.33
N ALA A 64 4.66 -4.91 6.09
CA ALA A 64 4.74 -4.89 7.55
C ALA A 64 4.44 -6.26 8.17
N GLU A 65 3.43 -6.97 7.66
CA GLU A 65 2.93 -8.21 8.25
C GLU A 65 3.52 -9.45 7.56
N GLY A 66 3.49 -9.47 6.24
CA GLY A 66 3.95 -10.63 5.47
C GLY A 66 5.46 -10.74 5.38
N LEU A 67 6.17 -9.61 5.37
CA LEU A 67 7.64 -9.57 5.22
C LEU A 67 8.37 -9.07 6.47
N GLN A 68 7.67 -8.51 7.45
CA GLN A 68 8.26 -7.86 8.63
C GLN A 68 9.27 -6.76 8.26
N ASP A 69 9.03 -6.06 7.14
CA ASP A 69 9.86 -4.96 6.65
C ASP A 69 9.15 -3.61 6.85
N ASP A 70 9.32 -3.07 8.07
CA ASP A 70 8.78 -1.77 8.46
C ASP A 70 9.32 -0.61 7.59
N ARG A 71 10.50 -0.75 6.96
CA ARG A 71 11.04 0.29 6.09
C ARG A 71 10.33 0.28 4.74
N ALA A 72 10.12 -0.89 4.16
CA ALA A 72 9.33 -1.02 2.93
C ALA A 72 7.89 -0.58 3.18
N ALA A 73 7.27 -1.05 4.26
CA ALA A 73 5.93 -0.63 4.66
C ALA A 73 5.83 0.90 4.80
N SER A 74 6.82 1.51 5.45
CA SER A 74 6.83 2.95 5.66
C SER A 74 6.84 3.74 4.35
N ARG A 75 7.59 3.29 3.34
CA ARG A 75 7.60 3.93 2.01
C ARG A 75 6.23 3.86 1.33
N TRP A 76 5.53 2.74 1.44
CA TRP A 76 4.24 2.54 0.79
C TRP A 76 3.14 3.42 1.39
N PHE A 77 3.05 3.46 2.71
CA PHE A 77 2.10 4.33 3.40
C PHE A 77 2.37 5.82 3.14
N LEU A 78 3.63 6.25 3.05
CA LEU A 78 3.97 7.63 2.66
C LEU A 78 3.54 7.93 1.21
N ALA A 79 3.70 6.97 0.29
CA ALA A 79 3.20 7.11 -1.07
C ALA A 79 1.66 7.18 -1.11
N ALA A 80 0.98 6.40 -0.25
CA ALA A 80 -0.47 6.45 -0.11
C ALA A 80 -0.92 7.84 0.38
N LEU A 81 -0.28 8.39 1.41
CA LEU A 81 -0.55 9.76 1.91
C LEU A 81 -0.36 10.83 0.83
N GLU A 82 0.67 10.71 -0.01
CA GLU A 82 0.87 11.63 -1.13
C GLU A 82 -0.25 11.48 -2.17
N SER A 83 -0.75 10.27 -2.41
CA SER A 83 -1.88 10.06 -3.32
C SER A 83 -3.18 10.71 -2.81
N VAL A 84 -3.37 10.83 -1.49
CA VAL A 84 -4.53 11.54 -0.91
C VAL A 84 -4.53 13.01 -1.29
N ARG A 85 -3.35 13.65 -1.38
CA ARG A 85 -3.25 15.05 -1.82
C ARG A 85 -3.73 15.26 -3.26
N GLN A 86 -3.71 14.20 -4.06
CA GLN A 86 -4.09 14.23 -5.47
C GLN A 86 -5.56 13.83 -5.65
N HIS A 87 -6.02 12.78 -4.97
CA HIS A 87 -7.33 12.16 -5.20
C HIS A 87 -8.37 12.41 -4.10
N GLY A 88 -7.97 12.93 -2.94
CA GLY A 88 -8.88 13.30 -1.84
C GLY A 88 -9.51 12.15 -1.07
N ASP A 89 -8.96 10.93 -1.15
CA ASP A 89 -9.48 9.78 -0.38
C ASP A 89 -9.05 9.86 1.10
N SER A 90 -9.95 10.35 1.96
CA SER A 90 -9.69 10.51 3.39
C SER A 90 -9.53 9.19 4.14
N GLU A 91 -10.11 8.10 3.65
CA GLU A 91 -10.00 6.77 4.25
C GLU A 91 -8.56 6.26 4.09
N VAL A 92 -8.00 6.38 2.89
CA VAL A 92 -6.58 6.09 2.63
C VAL A 92 -5.68 6.90 3.54
N GLY A 93 -5.97 8.19 3.74
CA GLY A 93 -5.20 9.06 4.61
C GLY A 93 -5.18 8.59 6.06
N THR A 94 -6.37 8.30 6.60
CA THR A 94 -6.55 7.82 7.97
C THR A 94 -5.82 6.50 8.19
N THR A 95 -6.00 5.53 7.30
CA THR A 95 -5.38 4.20 7.43
C THR A 95 -3.86 4.29 7.31
N ALA A 96 -3.33 4.96 6.27
CA ALA A 96 -1.90 5.08 6.07
C ALA A 96 -1.20 5.86 7.20
N GLY A 97 -1.85 6.90 7.73
CA GLY A 97 -1.36 7.66 8.89
C GLY A 97 -1.31 6.82 10.16
N TYR A 98 -2.39 6.08 10.44
CA TYR A 98 -2.44 5.14 11.56
C TYR A 98 -1.33 4.08 11.46
N ASP A 99 -1.19 3.44 10.31
CA ASP A 99 -0.18 2.39 10.11
C ASP A 99 1.25 2.94 10.18
N GLN A 100 1.50 4.17 9.68
CA GLN A 100 2.78 4.86 9.95
C GLN A 100 3.06 4.97 11.45
N GLY A 101 2.04 5.30 12.25
CA GLY A 101 2.13 5.40 13.70
C GLY A 101 2.55 4.08 14.33
N VAL A 102 1.87 2.98 13.98
CA VAL A 102 2.20 1.63 14.45
C VAL A 102 3.63 1.24 14.09
N LEU A 103 4.07 1.51 12.85
CA LEU A 103 5.47 1.24 12.46
C LEU A 103 6.46 2.05 13.29
N HIS A 104 6.14 3.30 13.65
CA HIS A 104 7.01 4.11 14.50
C HIS A 104 7.11 3.56 15.93
N GLU A 105 6.03 3.03 16.49
CA GLU A 105 6.05 2.35 17.79
C GLU A 105 6.90 1.08 17.76
N ARG A 106 6.72 0.22 16.75
CA ARG A 106 7.53 -1.01 16.57
C ARG A 106 9.02 -0.72 16.48
N ARG A 107 9.38 0.42 15.86
CA ARG A 107 10.76 0.90 15.72
C ARG A 107 11.28 1.65 16.96
N GLY A 108 10.51 1.73 18.05
CA GLY A 108 10.90 2.41 19.29
C GLY A 108 10.92 3.94 19.22
N ASN A 109 10.14 4.54 18.31
CA ASN A 109 10.10 5.99 18.07
C ASN A 109 8.74 6.62 18.44
N PRO A 110 8.37 6.68 19.73
CA PRO A 110 7.01 7.07 20.17
C PRO A 110 6.62 8.50 19.78
N GLN A 111 7.58 9.44 19.70
CA GLN A 111 7.31 10.82 19.29
C GLN A 111 6.83 10.93 17.83
N ARG A 112 7.35 10.07 16.95
CA ARG A 112 6.91 10.00 15.55
C ARG A 112 5.60 9.24 15.40
N ALA A 113 5.32 8.28 16.29
CA ALA A 113 4.04 7.59 16.32
C ALA A 113 2.88 8.56 16.60
N ALA A 114 3.03 9.40 17.64
CA ALA A 114 2.03 10.40 17.98
C ALA A 114 1.75 11.38 16.82
N ALA A 115 2.78 11.83 16.11
CA ALA A 115 2.61 12.71 14.95
C ALA A 115 1.86 12.03 13.79
N ALA A 116 2.10 10.74 13.56
CA ALA A 116 1.47 10.00 12.48
C ALA A 116 -0.02 9.69 12.77
N TYR A 117 -0.41 9.49 14.04
CA TYR A 117 -1.83 9.34 14.41
C TYR A 117 -2.68 10.61 14.19
N HIS A 118 -2.05 11.76 13.94
CA HIS A 118 -2.72 13.04 13.72
C HIS A 118 -2.69 13.50 12.25
N ALA A 119 -2.18 12.67 11.33
CA ALA A 119 -2.13 12.94 9.90
C ALA A 119 -3.50 12.69 9.24
#